data_AF-A0A3P7LPV2-F1
#
_entry.id   AF-A0A3P7LPV2-F1
#
_cell.length_a   1.000
_cell.length_b   1.000
_cell.length_c   1.000
_cell.angle_alpha   90.00
_cell.angle_beta   90.00
_cell.angle_gamma   90.00
#
_symmetry.space_group_name_H-M   'P 1'
#
loop_
_entity.id
_entity.type
_entity.pdbx_description
1 polymer ?
#
loop_
_entity_poly.entity_id
_entity_poly.type
_entity_poly.pdbx_seq_one_letter_code
_entity_poly.pdbx_strand_id
1 'polypeptide(L)'
;MRAPRRIIPNLPDIALRRMFQYLDYRELCKAECVCKRWQNIIMLLMRRNIHEITFEQFGATELSVRQVVPLRRLTVTCPAKELDFEAGVLRRYVRLHCTYRLLTKSNHLKNFGF
;
A
#
# COMPACT_ATOMS: atom_id res chain seq x y z
N MET A 1 -33.55 -21.74 -5.52
CA MET A 1 -32.64 -21.86 -4.35
C MET A 1 -31.29 -21.25 -4.72
N ARG A 2 -30.78 -20.27 -3.96
CA ARG A 2 -29.42 -19.73 -4.19
C ARG A 2 -28.42 -20.82 -3.77
N ALA A 3 -27.44 -21.11 -4.64
CA ALA A 3 -26.37 -22.04 -4.32
C ALA A 3 -25.73 -21.66 -2.97
N PRO A 4 -25.40 -22.64 -2.11
CA PRO A 4 -24.75 -22.34 -0.83
C PRO A 4 -23.49 -21.54 -1.14
N ARG A 5 -23.40 -20.33 -0.56
CA ARG A 5 -22.19 -19.52 -0.68
C ARG A 5 -21.06 -20.39 -0.15
N ARG A 6 -20.13 -20.79 -1.03
CA ARG A 6 -18.86 -21.39 -0.61
C ARG A 6 -18.09 -20.28 0.11
N ILE A 7 -18.42 -20.08 1.38
CA ILE A 7 -17.67 -19.19 2.23
C ILE A 7 -16.25 -19.79 2.23
N ILE A 8 -15.23 -18.95 2.07
CA ILE A 8 -13.81 -19.33 2.14
C ILE A 8 -13.27 -19.08 3.58
N PRO A 9 -13.97 -19.37 4.71
CA PRO A 9 -13.42 -19.04 6.01
C PRO A 9 -12.43 -20.11 6.46
N ASN A 10 -12.40 -21.30 5.84
CA ASN A 10 -11.59 -22.43 6.28
C ASN A 10 -10.37 -22.69 5.38
N LEU A 11 -10.14 -21.87 4.35
CA LEU A 11 -8.93 -22.03 3.53
C LEU A 11 -7.70 -21.75 4.41
N PRO A 12 -6.69 -22.64 4.44
CA PRO A 12 -5.50 -22.43 5.27
C PRO A 12 -4.76 -21.14 4.92
N ASP A 13 -4.15 -20.50 5.93
CA ASP A 13 -3.40 -19.25 5.76
C ASP A 13 -2.28 -19.37 4.72
N ILE A 14 -1.68 -20.55 4.57
CA ILE A 14 -0.61 -20.79 3.59
C ILE A 14 -1.14 -20.66 2.15
N ALA A 15 -2.37 -21.10 1.90
CA ALA A 15 -3.01 -20.98 0.60
C ALA A 15 -3.44 -19.53 0.35
N LEU A 16 -4.02 -18.86 1.35
CA LEU A 16 -4.33 -17.42 1.27
C LEU A 16 -3.08 -16.58 0.96
N ARG A 17 -1.96 -16.85 1.66
CA ARG A 17 -0.68 -16.19 1.41
C ARG A 17 -0.18 -16.39 -0.03
N ARG A 18 -0.31 -17.61 -0.57
CA ARG A 18 0.08 -17.90 -1.96
C ARG A 18 -0.84 -17.20 -2.96
N MET A 19 -2.14 -17.15 -2.71
CA MET A 19 -3.08 -16.44 -3.57
C MET A 19 -2.80 -14.94 -3.60
N PHE A 20 -2.60 -14.32 -2.43
CA PHE A 20 -2.35 -12.88 -2.34
C PHE A 20 -0.98 -12.46 -2.91
N GLN A 21 -0.03 -13.38 -3.09
CA GLN A 21 1.25 -13.06 -3.73
C GLN A 21 1.12 -12.66 -5.20
N TYR A 22 0.02 -13.02 -5.85
CA TYR A 22 -0.24 -12.66 -7.24
C TYR A 22 -1.02 -11.35 -7.40
N LEU A 23 -1.44 -10.74 -6.29
CA LEU A 23 -2.16 -9.48 -6.30
C LEU A 23 -1.19 -8.30 -6.31
N ASP A 24 -1.56 -7.27 -7.06
CA ASP A 24 -0.85 -5.99 -7.01
C ASP A 24 -1.18 -5.22 -5.72
N TYR A 25 -0.48 -4.11 -5.49
CA TYR A 25 -0.71 -3.30 -4.29
C TYR A 25 -2.16 -2.80 -4.16
N ARG A 26 -2.80 -2.39 -5.26
CA ARG A 26 -4.17 -1.86 -5.23
C ARG A 26 -5.17 -2.95 -4.88
N GLU A 27 -4.99 -4.14 -5.44
CA GLU A 27 -5.79 -5.33 -5.14
C GLU A 27 -5.61 -5.79 -3.70
N LEU A 28 -4.37 -5.77 -3.18
CA LEU A 28 -4.10 -6.05 -1.78
C LEU A 28 -4.79 -5.05 -0.84
N CYS A 29 -4.79 -3.75 -1.18
CA CYS A 29 -5.55 -2.74 -0.42
C CYS A 29 -7.07 -2.98 -0.43
N LYS A 30 -7.63 -3.62 -1.46
CA LYS A 30 -9.05 -4.02 -1.46
C LYS A 30 -9.26 -5.26 -0.60
N ALA A 31 -8.37 -6.24 -0.72
CA ALA A 31 -8.47 -7.51 -0.01
C ALA A 31 -8.28 -7.35 1.52
N GLU A 32 -7.47 -6.39 1.98
CA GLU A 32 -7.28 -6.15 3.42
C GLU A 32 -8.57 -5.70 4.12
N CYS A 33 -9.50 -5.08 3.39
CA CYS A 33 -10.76 -4.57 3.92
C CYS A 33 -11.84 -5.66 4.08
N VAL A 34 -11.60 -6.89 3.61
CA VAL A 34 -12.60 -7.97 3.61
C VAL A 34 -12.86 -8.49 5.02
N CYS A 35 -11.81 -8.84 5.76
CA CYS A 35 -11.92 -9.29 7.16
C CYS A 35 -10.59 -9.15 7.91
N LYS A 36 -10.63 -9.16 9.24
CA LYS A 36 -9.43 -9.03 10.11
C LYS A 36 -8.36 -10.07 9.79
N ARG A 37 -8.75 -11.30 9.44
CA ARG A 37 -7.80 -12.37 9.08
C ARG A 37 -7.04 -12.03 7.80
N TRP A 38 -7.74 -11.56 6.77
CA TRP A 38 -7.11 -11.17 5.51
C TRP A 38 -6.22 -9.94 5.69
N GLN A 39 -6.70 -8.95 6.46
CA GLN A 39 -5.90 -7.79 6.83
C GLN A 39 -4.54 -8.20 7.43
N ASN A 40 -4.52 -9.09 8.42
CA ASN A 40 -3.29 -9.53 9.06
C ASN A 40 -2.34 -10.22 8.07
N ILE A 41 -2.86 -11.12 7.23
CA ILE A 41 -2.05 -11.83 6.22
C ILE A 41 -1.47 -10.86 5.20
N ILE A 42 -2.28 -9.92 4.70
CA ILE A 42 -1.89 -8.95 3.69
C ILE A 42 -0.87 -7.96 4.25
N MET A 43 -1.05 -7.49 5.47
CA MET A 43 -0.08 -6.61 6.14
C MET A 43 1.29 -7.28 6.30
N LEU A 44 1.32 -8.57 6.64
CA LEU A 44 2.57 -9.35 6.69
C LEU A 44 3.22 -9.48 5.30
N LEU A 45 2.41 -9.72 4.26
CA LEU A 45 2.88 -9.82 2.88
C LEU A 45 3.46 -8.49 2.38
N MET A 46 2.73 -7.40 2.57
CA MET A 46 3.17 -6.05 2.22
C MET A 46 4.46 -5.69 2.96
N ARG A 47 4.56 -5.97 4.27
CA ARG A 47 5.76 -5.68 5.08
C ARG A 47 6.99 -6.40 4.54
N ARG A 48 6.84 -7.64 4.07
CA ARG A 48 7.94 -8.43 3.48
C ARG A 48 8.39 -7.88 2.13
N ASN A 49 7.46 -7.30 1.36
CA ASN A 49 7.68 -6.95 -0.05
C ASN A 49 7.92 -5.45 -0.28
N ILE A 50 7.59 -4.59 0.70
CA ILE A 50 7.69 -3.13 0.62
C ILE A 50 8.58 -2.65 1.77
N HIS A 51 9.78 -2.24 1.43
CA HIS A 51 10.79 -1.72 2.36
C HIS A 51 10.96 -0.21 2.25
N GLU A 52 10.51 0.39 1.15
CA GLU A 52 10.55 1.83 0.93
C GLU A 52 9.24 2.31 0.29
N ILE A 53 8.75 3.46 0.73
CA ILE A 53 7.66 4.17 0.08
C ILE A 53 8.17 5.54 -0.35
N THR A 54 8.01 5.85 -1.63
CA THR A 54 8.40 7.13 -2.21
C THR A 54 7.15 7.86 -2.69
N PHE A 55 6.95 9.08 -2.21
CA PHE A 55 5.88 9.96 -2.65
C PHE A 55 6.41 10.99 -3.65
N GLU A 56 5.82 11.02 -4.84
CA GLU A 56 6.13 11.95 -5.90
C GLU A 56 4.94 12.89 -6.10
N GLN A 57 5.08 14.13 -5.63
CA GLN A 57 4.05 15.16 -5.78
C GLN A 57 4.39 16.15 -6.91
N PHE A 58 5.65 16.16 -7.36
CA PHE A 58 6.10 17.07 -8.42
C PHE A 58 5.56 16.66 -9.79
N GLY A 59 4.84 17.57 -10.44
CA GLY A 59 4.29 17.34 -11.78
C GLY A 59 3.17 16.29 -11.83
N ALA A 60 2.72 15.79 -10.68
CA ALA A 60 1.65 14.81 -10.59
C ALA A 60 0.31 15.44 -11.00
N THR A 61 -0.20 15.07 -12.17
CA THR A 61 -1.55 15.40 -12.62
C THR A 61 -2.57 14.33 -12.22
N GLU A 62 -2.11 13.11 -12.01
CA GLU A 62 -2.94 11.93 -11.76
C GLU A 62 -2.42 11.09 -10.59
N LEU A 63 -3.35 10.32 -10.00
CA LEU A 63 -3.07 9.37 -8.93
C LEU A 63 -2.52 8.06 -9.48
N SER A 64 -1.26 7.77 -9.18
CA SER A 64 -0.61 6.51 -9.59
C SER A 64 0.05 5.83 -8.40
N VAL A 65 0.02 4.50 -8.40
CA VAL A 65 0.79 3.70 -7.45
C VAL A 65 1.45 2.58 -8.21
N ARG A 66 2.76 2.48 -8.08
CA ARG A 66 3.56 1.47 -8.76
C ARG A 66 4.49 0.80 -7.77
N GLN A 67 4.38 -0.51 -7.67
CA GLN A 67 5.36 -1.29 -6.92
C GLN A 67 6.55 -1.62 -7.82
N VAL A 68 7.72 -1.11 -7.46
CA VAL A 68 9.00 -1.43 -8.08
C VAL A 68 9.59 -2.64 -7.34
N VAL A 69 9.15 -3.83 -7.75
CA VAL A 69 9.45 -5.11 -7.08
C VAL A 69 10.96 -5.33 -6.82
N PRO A 70 11.88 -5.09 -7.77
CA PRO A 70 13.31 -5.32 -7.55
C PRO A 70 13.89 -4.46 -6.41
N LEU A 71 13.36 -3.26 -6.21
CA LEU A 71 13.78 -2.34 -5.14
C LEU A 71 12.97 -2.51 -3.86
N ARG A 72 11.97 -3.39 -3.85
CA ARG A 72 10.95 -3.46 -2.78
C ARG A 72 10.38 -2.09 -2.44
N ARG A 73 10.20 -1.26 -3.46
CA ARG A 73 9.75 0.13 -3.31
C ARG A 73 8.33 0.29 -3.81
N LEU A 74 7.53 1.05 -3.08
CA LEU A 74 6.24 1.53 -3.54
C LEU A 74 6.37 3.00 -3.93
N THR A 75 6.27 3.31 -5.21
CA THR A 75 6.21 4.69 -5.69
C THR A 75 4.77 5.13 -5.78
N VAL A 76 4.46 6.26 -5.18
CA VAL A 76 3.13 6.85 -5.09
C VAL A 76 3.18 8.23 -5.72
N THR A 77 2.58 8.38 -6.87
CA THR A 77 2.43 9.68 -7.54
C THR A 77 1.09 10.27 -7.13
N CYS A 78 1.11 11.42 -6.48
CA CYS A 78 -0.09 12.01 -5.90
C CYS A 78 -0.08 13.52 -6.04
N PRO A 79 -1.09 14.15 -6.67
CA PRO A 79 -1.25 15.60 -6.63
C PRO A 79 -1.41 16.08 -5.18
N ALA A 80 -0.85 17.24 -4.84
CA ALA A 80 -0.87 17.78 -3.47
C ALA A 80 -2.29 18.06 -2.91
N LYS A 81 -3.31 18.13 -3.78
CA LYS A 81 -4.72 18.30 -3.40
C LYS A 81 -5.37 17.01 -2.90
N GLU A 82 -4.81 15.84 -3.20
CA GLU A 82 -5.40 14.53 -2.89
C GLU A 82 -4.94 14.00 -1.53
N LEU A 83 -5.18 14.79 -0.48
CA LEU A 83 -4.69 14.52 0.89
C LEU A 83 -5.24 13.21 1.48
N ASP A 84 -6.48 12.85 1.18
CA ASP A 84 -7.11 11.63 1.69
C ASP A 84 -6.42 10.37 1.17
N PHE A 85 -5.99 10.40 -0.08
CA PHE A 85 -5.26 9.31 -0.71
C PHE A 85 -3.89 9.13 -0.06
N GLU A 86 -3.14 10.23 0.08
CA GLU A 86 -1.85 10.25 0.76
C GLU A 86 -1.96 9.75 2.20
N ALA A 87 -2.91 10.28 2.97
CA ALA A 87 -3.17 9.84 4.34
C ALA A 87 -3.52 8.35 4.41
N GLY A 88 -4.28 7.83 3.44
CA GLY A 88 -4.61 6.40 3.33
C GLY A 88 -3.38 5.52 3.17
N VAL A 89 -2.40 5.94 2.36
CA VAL A 89 -1.14 5.21 2.18
C VAL A 89 -0.25 5.37 3.43
N LEU A 90 -0.16 6.57 4.00
CA LEU A 90 0.64 6.83 5.22
C LEU A 90 0.15 6.02 6.43
N ARG A 91 -1.16 5.84 6.60
CA ARG A 91 -1.70 4.98 7.67
C ARG A 91 -1.21 3.53 7.55
N ARG A 92 -0.96 3.04 6.34
CA ARG A 92 -0.38 1.71 6.11
C ARG A 92 1.12 1.72 6.31
N TYR A 93 1.82 2.75 5.83
CA TYR A 93 3.26 2.97 6.07
C TYR A 93 3.66 2.76 7.53
N VAL A 94 2.95 3.41 8.47
CA VAL A 94 3.23 3.31 9.91
C VAL A 94 3.22 1.86 10.39
N ARG A 95 2.35 1.03 9.81
CA ARG A 95 2.24 -0.40 10.15
C ARG A 95 3.25 -1.28 9.40
N LEU A 96 3.86 -0.79 8.32
CA LEU A 96 4.84 -1.52 7.53
C LEU A 96 6.27 -1.37 8.06
N HIS A 97 6.58 -0.37 8.90
CA HIS A 97 7.95 -0.08 9.37
C HIS A 97 8.98 0.01 8.22
N CYS A 98 8.57 0.58 7.10
CA CYS A 98 9.44 0.80 5.95
C CYS A 98 10.08 2.19 6.01
N THR A 99 11.02 2.49 5.11
CA THR A 99 11.57 3.83 4.94
C THR A 99 10.62 4.70 4.14
N TYR A 100 10.44 5.97 4.54
CA TYR A 100 9.63 6.95 3.82
C TYR A 100 10.51 7.99 3.13
N ARG A 101 10.18 8.32 1.88
CA ARG A 101 10.82 9.41 1.13
C ARG A 101 9.77 10.27 0.45
N LEU A 102 9.77 11.57 0.76
CA LEU A 102 8.94 12.55 0.09
C LEU A 102 9.77 13.31 -0.94
N LEU A 103 9.39 13.22 -2.21
CA LEU A 103 9.96 13.97 -3.32
C LEU A 103 9.03 15.13 -3.66
N THR A 104 9.25 16.24 -2.96
CA THR A 104 8.60 17.53 -3.21
C THR A 104 9.61 18.53 -3.78
N LYS A 105 9.14 19.59 -4.44
CA LYS A 105 10.02 20.69 -4.87
C LYS A 105 10.81 21.21 -3.66
N SER A 106 12.12 21.38 -3.82
CA SER A 106 13.08 21.88 -2.82
C SER A 106 12.77 23.26 -2.22
N ASN A 107 11.66 23.92 -2.60
CA ASN A 107 11.30 25.25 -2.13
C ASN A 107 10.64 25.27 -0.73
N HIS A 108 10.27 24.11 -0.16
CA HIS A 108 9.71 24.03 1.20
C HIS A 108 10.73 23.68 2.30
N LEU A 109 11.97 23.33 1.94
CA LEU A 109 13.05 23.12 2.92
C LEU A 109 13.55 24.44 3.57
N LYS A 110 13.01 25.59 3.19
CA LYS A 110 13.24 26.86 3.90
C LYS A 110 12.38 27.04 5.17
N ASN A 111 11.34 26.23 5.36
CA ASN A 111 10.38 26.42 6.48
C ASN A 111 10.51 25.39 7.61
N PHE A 112 11.43 24.44 7.52
CA PHE A 112 11.86 23.63 8.66
C PHE A 112 13.30 24.03 8.98
N GLY A 113 13.41 25.16 9.66
CA GLY A 113 14.67 25.64 10.23
C GLY A 113 15.23 24.63 11.22
N PHE A 114 16.55 24.48 11.19
CA PHE A 114 17.33 24.09 12.35
C PHE A 114 17.07 25.04 13.52
#